data_AF-A0A430PXJ4-F1
#
_entry.id   AF-A0A430PXJ4-F1
#
_cell.length_a   1.000
_cell.length_b   1.000
_cell.length_c   1.000
_cell.angle_alpha   90.00
_cell.angle_beta   90.00
_cell.angle_gamma   90.00
#
_symmetry.space_group_name_H-M   'P 1'
#
loop_
_entity.id
_entity.type
_entity.pdbx_description
1 polymer ?
#
loop_
_entity_poly.entity_id
_entity_poly.type
_entity_poly.pdbx_seq_one_letter_code
_entity_poly.pdbx_strand_id
1 'polypeptide(L)'
;MSNENEVRDVLLMSWKTSEFFNCRPRKCQDIFGVIYAVGGWNTDLECHGIVETYHPSLGRWELSESMISKRSRIGVVALNGLLYAIGGFDGNSRLRTTEVYNPKTGKWATVASMICRRSAAGAAAYDGCLYVCGGFDGQTSLRTCEMYIPEQDTWKLISSLNEPRSAGGLVALNGRLYAIGGHNGLAVFSTVECYEKGGDLCT
;
A
#
# COMPACT_ATOMS: atom_id res chain seq x y z
N MET A 1 0.60 42.63 3.56
CA MET A 1 -0.09 42.81 2.26
C MET A 1 0.13 41.51 1.50
N SER A 2 -0.77 40.56 1.75
CA SER A 2 -1.77 40.02 0.82
C SER A 2 -1.31 38.68 0.24
N ASN A 3 -1.47 37.64 1.05
CA ASN A 3 -1.64 36.26 0.57
C ASN A 3 -3.14 36.14 0.24
N GLU A 4 -3.50 36.29 -1.03
CA GLU A 4 -4.86 36.04 -1.48
C GLU A 4 -5.01 34.58 -1.89
N ASN A 5 -5.96 33.95 -1.19
CA ASN A 5 -6.40 32.57 -1.37
C ASN A 5 -6.94 32.33 -2.78
N GLU A 6 -6.35 31.36 -3.49
CA GLU A 6 -6.84 30.77 -4.76
C GLU A 6 -8.25 30.15 -4.67
N VAL A 7 -8.92 30.22 -3.51
CA VAL A 7 -10.25 29.65 -3.25
C VAL A 7 -11.38 30.56 -3.75
N ARG A 8 -11.11 31.82 -4.13
CA ARG A 8 -12.18 32.78 -4.51
C ARG A 8 -12.61 32.75 -5.97
N ASP A 9 -11.82 32.13 -6.86
CA ASP A 9 -12.11 32.21 -8.31
C ASP A 9 -13.19 31.23 -8.78
N VAL A 10 -13.55 30.23 -7.97
CA VAL A 10 -14.57 29.22 -8.31
C VAL A 10 -15.98 29.82 -8.32
N LEU A 11 -16.23 30.94 -7.62
CA LEU A 11 -17.56 31.54 -7.50
C LEU A 11 -17.96 32.44 -8.68
N LEU A 12 -17.08 32.69 -9.65
CA LEU A 12 -17.33 33.59 -10.79
C LEU A 12 -17.69 32.87 -12.10
N MET A 13 -17.80 31.54 -12.12
CA MET A 13 -18.15 30.81 -13.35
C MET A 13 -19.64 30.47 -13.42
N SER A 14 -20.34 31.12 -14.34
CA SER A 14 -21.80 31.02 -14.52
C SER A 14 -22.22 29.95 -15.54
N TRP A 15 -21.76 28.70 -15.46
CA TRP A 15 -22.26 27.65 -16.36
C TRP A 15 -22.35 26.26 -15.70
N LYS A 16 -23.60 25.85 -15.48
CA LYS A 16 -24.13 24.47 -15.39
C LYS A 16 -23.60 23.55 -14.28
N THR A 17 -24.47 23.38 -13.29
CA THR A 17 -24.59 22.27 -12.35
C THR A 17 -24.27 20.90 -12.98
N SER A 18 -23.18 20.26 -12.53
CA SER A 18 -23.09 18.81 -12.47
C SER A 18 -22.64 18.44 -11.06
N GLU A 19 -23.56 17.79 -10.33
CA GLU A 19 -23.38 17.05 -9.07
C GLU A 19 -22.14 17.42 -8.24
N PHE A 20 -22.35 18.29 -7.25
CA PHE A 20 -21.37 18.51 -6.19
C PHE A 20 -21.14 17.18 -5.46
N PHE A 21 -19.94 16.60 -5.61
CA PHE A 21 -19.46 15.56 -4.70
C PHE A 21 -19.41 16.16 -3.30
N ASN A 22 -20.45 15.90 -2.51
CA ASN A 22 -20.57 16.41 -1.16
C ASN A 22 -19.67 15.56 -0.24
N CYS A 23 -18.37 15.83 -0.27
CA CYS A 23 -17.39 15.16 0.58
C CYS A 23 -17.55 15.62 2.03
N ARG A 24 -18.48 14.98 2.75
CA ARG A 24 -18.51 15.07 4.22
C ARG A 24 -17.34 14.25 4.78
N PRO A 25 -16.67 14.70 5.86
CA PRO A 25 -15.72 13.85 6.56
C PRO A 25 -16.37 12.50 6.88
N ARG A 26 -15.71 11.40 6.51
CA ARG A 26 -16.15 10.05 6.88
C ARG A 26 -16.01 9.89 8.40
N LYS A 27 -17.00 10.36 9.17
CA LYS A 27 -17.15 10.03 10.59
C LYS A 27 -17.73 8.62 10.66
N CYS A 28 -16.85 7.63 10.77
CA CYS A 28 -17.26 6.27 11.10
C CYS A 28 -17.71 6.27 12.57
N GLN A 29 -18.97 5.97 12.83
CA GLN A 29 -19.49 5.84 14.20
C GLN A 29 -19.15 4.47 14.80
N ASP A 30 -18.75 3.52 13.95
CA ASP A 30 -18.37 2.16 14.31
C ASP A 30 -16.90 1.95 14.00
N ILE A 31 -16.02 2.16 14.99
CA ILE A 31 -14.60 1.81 14.83
C ILE A 31 -14.39 0.42 15.43
N PHE A 32 -14.39 -0.60 14.58
CA PHE A 32 -13.99 -1.95 14.96
C PHE A 32 -12.54 -2.21 14.55
N GLY A 33 -11.77 -2.80 15.47
CA GLY A 33 -10.40 -3.23 15.21
C GLY A 33 -9.32 -2.29 15.74
N VAL A 34 -8.08 -2.59 15.34
CA VAL A 34 -6.85 -1.88 15.73
C VAL A 34 -6.20 -1.35 14.46
N ILE A 35 -5.67 -0.13 14.50
CA ILE A 35 -4.88 0.42 13.39
C ILE A 35 -3.41 0.12 13.65
N TYR A 36 -2.72 -0.41 12.66
CA TYR A 36 -1.28 -0.69 12.72
C TYR A 36 -0.52 0.35 11.89
N ALA A 37 0.47 0.99 12.50
CA ALA A 37 1.50 1.76 11.82
C ALA A 37 2.78 0.91 11.80
N VAL A 38 3.33 0.64 10.62
CA VAL A 38 4.37 -0.39 10.42
C VAL A 38 5.57 0.21 9.69
N GLY A 39 6.73 0.21 10.37
CA GLY A 39 7.99 0.67 9.79
C GLY A 39 8.01 2.16 9.47
N GLY A 40 8.83 2.54 8.49
CA GLY A 40 8.99 3.92 8.06
C GLY A 40 10.38 4.49 8.32
N TRP A 41 10.45 5.82 8.36
CA TRP A 41 11.63 6.60 8.68
C TRP A 41 11.34 7.43 9.93
N ASN A 42 12.31 7.53 10.83
CA ASN A 42 12.23 8.47 11.96
C ASN A 42 12.74 9.87 11.57
N THR A 43 12.70 10.79 12.52
CA THR A 43 13.20 12.18 12.35
C THR A 43 14.68 12.26 12.02
N ASP A 44 15.45 11.25 12.38
CA ASP A 44 16.89 11.15 12.14
C ASP A 44 17.22 10.55 10.77
N LEU A 45 16.18 10.35 9.93
CA LEU A 45 16.29 9.73 8.62
C LEU A 45 16.87 8.31 8.72
N GLU A 46 16.48 7.55 9.74
CA GLU A 46 16.81 6.14 9.85
C GLU A 46 15.58 5.27 9.57
N CYS A 47 15.78 4.25 8.74
CA CYS A 47 14.80 3.19 8.55
C CYS A 47 14.66 2.37 9.84
N HIS A 48 13.43 2.04 10.23
CA HIS A 48 13.16 1.22 11.41
C HIS A 48 12.14 0.10 11.17
N GLY A 49 12.08 -0.83 12.12
CA GLY A 49 11.13 -1.95 12.14
C GLY A 49 9.99 -1.78 13.15
N ILE A 50 9.90 -0.61 13.80
CA ILE A 50 8.91 -0.33 14.85
C ILE A 50 7.49 -0.49 14.31
N VAL A 51 6.62 -1.06 15.14
CA VAL A 51 5.19 -1.21 14.88
C VAL A 51 4.43 -0.59 16.05
N GLU A 52 3.49 0.28 15.73
CA GLU A 52 2.62 0.93 16.71
C GLU A 52 1.17 0.52 16.43
N THR A 53 0.39 0.34 17.48
CA THR A 53 -1.03 -0.02 17.41
C THR A 53 -1.88 1.04 18.06
N TYR A 54 -2.82 1.60 17.30
CA TYR A 54 -3.83 2.50 17.83
C TYR A 54 -5.07 1.72 18.19
N HIS A 55 -5.49 1.84 19.44
CA HIS A 55 -6.72 1.27 19.97
C HIS A 55 -7.80 2.35 20.02
N PRO A 56 -8.75 2.39 19.07
CA PRO A 56 -9.74 3.47 18.98
C PRO A 56 -10.67 3.50 20.19
N SER A 57 -10.92 2.34 20.81
CA SER A 57 -11.68 2.22 22.06
C SER A 57 -10.97 2.83 23.28
N LEU A 58 -9.63 2.87 23.27
CA LEU A 58 -8.80 3.42 24.34
C LEU A 58 -8.30 4.84 24.02
N GLY A 59 -8.38 5.27 22.76
CA GLY A 59 -7.92 6.57 22.29
C GLY A 59 -6.40 6.75 22.34
N ARG A 60 -5.61 5.68 22.33
CA ARG A 60 -4.14 5.76 22.47
C ARG A 60 -3.39 4.79 21.55
N TRP A 61 -2.14 5.15 21.28
CA TRP A 61 -1.14 4.31 20.64
C TRP A 61 -0.39 3.48 21.69
N GLU A 62 -0.04 2.25 21.33
CA GLU A 62 0.81 1.34 22.10
C GLU A 62 1.88 0.75 21.17
N LEU A 63 3.02 0.36 21.74
CA LEU A 63 4.06 -0.34 21.00
C LEU A 63 3.67 -1.82 20.83
N SER A 64 3.89 -2.34 19.62
CA SER A 64 3.78 -3.76 19.30
C SER A 64 5.17 -4.35 19.03
N GLU A 65 5.24 -5.67 18.93
CA GLU A 65 6.44 -6.38 18.50
C GLU A 65 6.96 -5.79 17.18
N SER A 66 8.24 -5.45 17.15
CA SER A 66 8.89 -4.90 15.96
C SER A 66 9.07 -5.98 14.89
N MET A 67 9.05 -5.55 13.63
CA MET A 67 9.37 -6.42 12.49
C MET A 67 10.78 -7.02 12.64
N ILE A 68 10.96 -8.19 12.04
CA ILE A 68 12.25 -8.89 11.96
C ILE A 68 13.25 -8.04 11.17
N SER A 69 12.79 -7.43 10.07
CA SER A 69 13.59 -6.51 9.27
C SER A 69 13.06 -5.09 9.37
N LYS A 70 13.97 -4.11 9.40
CA LYS A 70 13.61 -2.70 9.23
C LYS A 70 13.07 -2.49 7.82
N ARG A 71 11.99 -1.71 7.68
CA ARG A 71 11.35 -1.51 6.38
C ARG A 71 10.78 -0.12 6.27
N SER A 72 11.06 0.53 5.15
CA SER A 72 10.40 1.75 4.71
C SER A 72 9.86 1.60 3.29
N ARG A 73 8.90 2.45 2.90
CA ARG A 73 8.18 2.33 1.61
C ARG A 73 7.64 0.91 1.41
N ILE A 74 7.10 0.36 2.48
CA ILE A 74 6.64 -1.01 2.61
C ILE A 74 5.21 -1.15 2.08
N GLY A 75 4.88 -2.31 1.48
CA GLY A 75 3.48 -2.70 1.27
C GLY A 75 2.94 -3.41 2.51
N VAL A 76 1.88 -2.88 3.12
CA VAL A 76 1.25 -3.48 4.31
C VAL A 76 -0.16 -3.93 3.95
N VAL A 77 -0.47 -5.20 4.22
CA VAL A 77 -1.76 -5.80 3.84
C VAL A 77 -2.29 -6.66 4.97
N ALA A 78 -3.56 -6.46 5.34
CA ALA A 78 -4.26 -7.37 6.23
C ALA A 78 -5.00 -8.46 5.42
N LEU A 79 -4.79 -9.73 5.78
CA LEU A 79 -5.44 -10.88 5.14
C LEU A 79 -5.64 -12.00 6.18
N ASN A 80 -6.84 -12.57 6.24
CA ASN A 80 -7.18 -13.69 7.14
C ASN A 80 -6.82 -13.44 8.63
N GLY A 81 -6.94 -12.19 9.08
CA GLY A 81 -6.62 -11.79 10.46
C GLY A 81 -5.12 -11.68 10.77
N LEU A 82 -4.27 -11.78 9.74
CA LEU A 82 -2.82 -11.58 9.81
C LEU A 82 -2.45 -10.27 9.11
N LEU A 83 -1.30 -9.71 9.50
CA LEU A 83 -0.76 -8.48 8.91
C LEU A 83 0.55 -8.80 8.18
N TYR A 84 0.60 -8.56 6.88
CA TYR A 84 1.75 -8.83 6.02
C TYR A 84 2.53 -7.55 5.74
N ALA A 85 3.84 -7.64 5.89
CA ALA A 85 4.83 -6.61 5.63
C ALA A 85 5.67 -7.06 4.43
N ILE A 86 5.44 -6.43 3.28
CA ILE A 86 5.90 -6.92 1.97
C ILE A 86 6.94 -5.97 1.38
N GLY A 87 8.14 -6.48 1.13
CA GLY A 87 9.24 -5.73 0.51
C GLY A 87 9.66 -4.51 1.32
N GLY A 88 9.94 -3.41 0.62
CA GLY A 88 10.41 -2.15 1.20
C GLY A 88 11.92 -1.96 1.07
N PHE A 89 12.46 -1.02 1.84
CA PHE A 89 13.87 -0.67 1.91
C PHE A 89 14.33 -0.69 3.37
N ASP A 90 15.42 -1.40 3.68
CA ASP A 90 15.92 -1.61 5.05
C ASP A 90 16.93 -0.54 5.54
N GLY A 91 17.22 0.46 4.70
CA GLY A 91 18.29 1.44 4.92
C GLY A 91 19.52 1.21 4.05
N ASN A 92 19.68 0.00 3.51
CA ASN A 92 20.80 -0.39 2.65
C ASN A 92 20.33 -0.98 1.30
N SER A 93 19.36 -1.90 1.33
CA SER A 93 18.91 -2.68 0.19
C SER A 93 17.39 -2.70 0.05
N ARG A 94 16.91 -2.87 -1.20
CA ARG A 94 15.49 -3.14 -1.46
C ARG A 94 15.22 -4.60 -1.19
N LEU A 95 14.15 -4.86 -0.47
CA LEU A 95 13.82 -6.19 0.01
C LEU A 95 12.89 -6.91 -0.96
N ARG A 96 13.12 -8.22 -1.11
CA ARG A 96 12.14 -9.17 -1.65
C ARG A 96 11.41 -9.95 -0.54
N THR A 97 11.88 -9.84 0.69
CA THR A 97 11.36 -10.62 1.82
C THR A 97 9.97 -10.14 2.20
N THR A 98 9.16 -11.09 2.68
CA THR A 98 7.85 -10.83 3.25
C THR A 98 7.82 -11.42 4.65
N GLU A 99 7.26 -10.69 5.60
CA GLU A 99 7.02 -11.18 6.95
C GLU A 99 5.56 -10.98 7.34
N VAL A 100 5.07 -11.84 8.20
CA VAL A 100 3.67 -11.88 8.64
C VAL A 100 3.61 -11.78 10.16
N TYR A 101 2.75 -10.92 10.65
CA TYR A 101 2.44 -10.76 12.06
C TYR A 101 1.13 -11.45 12.38
N ASN A 102 1.14 -12.20 13.47
CA ASN A 102 -0.05 -12.80 14.04
C ASN A 102 -0.43 -12.06 15.33
N PRO A 103 -1.51 -11.24 15.31
CA PRO A 103 -1.96 -10.49 16.49
C PRO A 103 -2.34 -11.37 17.69
N LYS A 104 -2.69 -12.64 17.46
CA LYS A 104 -3.05 -13.57 18.55
C LYS A 104 -1.82 -14.05 19.32
N THR A 105 -0.68 -14.21 18.64
CA THR A 105 0.56 -14.65 19.26
C THR A 105 1.51 -13.50 19.56
N GLY A 106 1.27 -12.33 18.98
CA GLY A 106 2.13 -11.16 19.10
C GLY A 106 3.48 -11.31 18.40
N LYS A 107 3.59 -12.22 17.42
CA LYS A 107 4.89 -12.56 16.79
C LYS A 107 4.88 -12.34 15.28
N TRP A 108 6.03 -11.88 14.80
CA TRP A 108 6.39 -11.87 13.39
C TRP A 108 7.05 -13.19 12.99
N ALA A 109 6.84 -13.61 11.74
CA ALA A 109 7.51 -14.73 11.11
C ALA A 109 7.81 -14.41 9.64
N THR A 110 8.89 -14.96 9.10
CA THR A 110 9.17 -14.88 7.65
C THR A 110 8.30 -15.87 6.88
N VAL A 111 7.81 -15.45 5.72
CA VAL A 111 7.17 -16.33 4.71
C VAL A 111 8.01 -16.29 3.42
N ALA A 112 7.56 -17.00 2.38
CA ALA A 112 8.24 -16.98 1.10
C ALA A 112 8.46 -15.55 0.59
N SER A 113 9.66 -15.35 0.03
CA SER A 113 10.05 -14.08 -0.56
C SER A 113 9.45 -13.93 -1.96
N MET A 114 9.17 -12.68 -2.34
CA MET A 114 8.86 -12.32 -3.72
C MET A 114 10.00 -12.71 -4.66
N ILE A 115 9.67 -12.87 -5.93
CA ILE A 115 10.59 -13.11 -7.03
C ILE A 115 11.40 -11.84 -7.30
N CYS A 116 10.76 -10.67 -7.32
CA CYS A 116 11.43 -9.39 -7.49
C CYS A 116 11.54 -8.63 -6.16
N ARG A 117 12.71 -8.03 -5.89
CA ARG A 117 12.82 -7.02 -4.83
C ARG A 117 12.08 -5.76 -5.24
N ARG A 118 11.36 -5.15 -4.30
CA ARG A 118 10.58 -3.94 -4.57
C ARG A 118 10.37 -3.13 -3.31
N SER A 119 10.52 -1.81 -3.46
CA SER A 119 10.11 -0.78 -2.49
C SER A 119 9.09 0.14 -3.15
N ALA A 120 8.25 0.84 -2.38
CA ALA A 120 7.20 1.72 -2.90
C ALA A 120 6.27 1.03 -3.91
N ALA A 121 6.00 -0.26 -3.71
CA ALA A 121 5.04 -1.01 -4.51
C ALA A 121 3.63 -0.81 -3.95
N GLY A 122 2.62 -0.88 -4.82
CA GLY A 122 1.24 -0.99 -4.37
C GLY A 122 0.98 -2.43 -3.93
N ALA A 123 0.32 -2.62 -2.78
CA ALA A 123 -0.01 -3.94 -2.26
C ALA A 123 -1.46 -3.98 -1.77
N ALA A 124 -2.15 -5.11 -1.98
CA ALA A 124 -3.53 -5.30 -1.54
C ALA A 124 -3.87 -6.79 -1.35
N ALA A 125 -4.88 -7.05 -0.52
CA ALA A 125 -5.51 -8.36 -0.42
C ALA A 125 -6.69 -8.42 -1.38
N TYR A 126 -6.81 -9.53 -2.12
CA TYR A 126 -7.93 -9.77 -3.01
C TYR A 126 -8.11 -11.29 -3.16
N ASP A 127 -9.36 -11.75 -3.01
CA ASP A 127 -9.72 -13.17 -3.23
C ASP A 127 -8.80 -14.18 -2.50
N GLY A 128 -8.51 -13.93 -1.22
CA GLY A 128 -7.70 -14.82 -0.39
C GLY A 128 -6.18 -14.77 -0.64
N CYS A 129 -5.72 -13.96 -1.60
CA CYS A 129 -4.30 -13.82 -1.95
C CYS A 129 -3.78 -12.40 -1.66
N LEU A 130 -2.46 -12.25 -1.58
CA LEU A 130 -1.81 -10.93 -1.59
C LEU A 130 -1.35 -10.60 -3.00
N TYR A 131 -1.56 -9.38 -3.44
CA TYR A 131 -1.09 -8.88 -4.72
C TYR A 131 -0.14 -7.72 -4.48
N VAL A 132 0.94 -7.69 -5.25
CA VAL A 132 1.88 -6.57 -5.25
C VAL A 132 2.21 -6.18 -6.67
N CYS A 133 2.07 -4.90 -6.98
CA CYS A 133 2.28 -4.35 -8.31
C CYS A 133 3.26 -3.19 -8.30
N GLY A 134 4.18 -3.22 -9.26
CA GLY A 134 5.19 -2.18 -9.44
C GLY A 134 6.13 -1.99 -8.25
N GLY A 135 6.50 -0.76 -7.97
CA GLY A 135 7.56 -0.39 -7.05
C GLY A 135 8.88 -0.13 -7.77
N PHE A 136 9.93 -0.03 -6.97
CA PHE A 136 11.29 0.31 -7.39
C PHE A 136 12.27 -0.71 -6.83
N ASP A 137 13.08 -1.30 -7.70
CA ASP A 137 14.02 -2.39 -7.37
C ASP A 137 15.41 -1.90 -6.92
N GLY A 138 15.65 -0.59 -6.98
CA GLY A 138 16.94 0.04 -6.74
C GLY A 138 17.56 0.66 -7.99
N GLN A 139 17.08 0.30 -9.18
CA GLN A 139 17.55 0.82 -10.47
C GLN A 139 16.41 1.43 -11.27
N THR A 140 15.28 0.72 -11.38
CA THR A 140 14.16 1.12 -12.25
C THR A 140 12.82 0.93 -11.55
N SER A 141 11.81 1.66 -12.03
CA SER A 141 10.42 1.40 -11.68
C SER A 141 9.96 0.11 -12.37
N LEU A 142 9.21 -0.72 -11.66
CA LEU A 142 8.78 -2.03 -12.13
C LEU A 142 7.39 -1.96 -12.75
N ARG A 143 7.18 -2.75 -13.81
CA ARG A 143 5.84 -3.12 -14.29
C ARG A 143 5.36 -4.47 -13.77
N THR A 144 6.27 -5.28 -13.22
CA THR A 144 5.94 -6.64 -12.81
C THR A 144 4.98 -6.64 -11.63
N CYS A 145 4.03 -7.55 -11.66
CA CYS A 145 3.12 -7.83 -10.56
C CYS A 145 3.29 -9.28 -10.11
N GLU A 146 3.09 -9.49 -8.81
CA GLU A 146 3.24 -10.79 -8.16
C GLU A 146 2.05 -11.06 -7.25
N MET A 147 1.70 -12.34 -7.13
CA MET A 147 0.62 -12.83 -6.29
C MET A 147 1.16 -13.87 -5.32
N TYR A 148 0.90 -13.67 -4.02
CA TYR A 148 1.21 -14.62 -2.97
C TYR A 148 -0.01 -15.48 -2.66
N ILE A 149 0.19 -16.80 -2.62
CA ILE A 149 -0.82 -17.80 -2.25
C ILE A 149 -0.48 -18.31 -0.84
N PRO A 150 -1.18 -17.84 0.22
CA PRO A 150 -0.84 -18.21 1.59
C PRO A 150 -0.85 -19.70 1.88
N GLU A 151 -1.77 -20.44 1.25
CA GLU A 151 -1.92 -21.89 1.42
C GLU A 151 -0.73 -22.68 0.87
N GLN A 152 0.00 -22.09 -0.07
CA GLN A 152 1.14 -22.72 -0.73
C GLN A 152 2.47 -22.14 -0.25
N ASP A 153 2.45 -21.03 0.49
CA ASP A 153 3.64 -20.23 0.82
C ASP A 153 4.51 -19.96 -0.41
N THR A 154 3.90 -19.46 -1.49
CA THR A 154 4.60 -19.15 -2.74
C THR A 154 4.15 -17.85 -3.37
N TRP A 155 5.09 -17.19 -4.05
CA TRP A 155 4.82 -16.08 -4.96
C TRP A 155 4.87 -16.56 -6.40
N LYS A 156 3.97 -16.05 -7.24
CA LYS A 156 3.99 -16.24 -8.69
C LYS A 156 3.90 -14.91 -9.41
N LEU A 157 4.51 -14.82 -10.59
CA LEU A 157 4.29 -13.70 -11.50
C LEU A 157 2.88 -13.77 -12.06
N ILE A 158 2.27 -12.60 -12.22
CA ILE A 158 0.98 -12.40 -12.91
C ILE A 158 1.16 -11.39 -14.04
N SER A 159 0.07 -11.00 -14.72
CA SER A 159 0.15 -10.02 -15.82
C SER A 159 0.82 -8.73 -15.34
N SER A 160 1.76 -8.22 -16.15
CA SER A 160 2.46 -6.98 -15.82
C SER A 160 1.57 -5.77 -16.09
N LEU A 161 1.84 -4.66 -15.40
CA LEU A 161 1.28 -3.36 -15.74
C LEU A 161 1.73 -2.96 -17.15
N ASN A 162 0.93 -2.11 -17.80
CA ASN A 162 1.28 -1.49 -19.07
C ASN A 162 2.46 -0.54 -18.92
N GLU A 163 2.44 0.27 -17.86
CA GLU A 163 3.51 1.21 -17.52
C GLU A 163 4.19 0.82 -16.20
N PRO A 164 5.52 0.98 -16.06
CA PRO A 164 6.19 0.78 -14.79
C PRO A 164 5.78 1.86 -13.77
N ARG A 165 5.38 1.47 -12.56
CA ARG A 165 4.85 2.39 -11.54
C ARG A 165 5.52 2.19 -10.20
N SER A 166 6.15 3.20 -9.64
CA SER A 166 6.51 3.27 -8.21
C SER A 166 5.65 4.30 -7.47
N ALA A 167 5.49 4.11 -6.16
CA ALA A 167 4.67 4.95 -5.28
C ALA A 167 3.21 5.11 -5.76
N GLY A 168 2.69 4.09 -6.45
CA GLY A 168 1.27 3.96 -6.81
C GLY A 168 0.48 3.23 -5.72
N GLY A 169 -0.85 3.41 -5.74
CA GLY A 169 -1.77 2.67 -4.89
C GLY A 169 -2.21 1.37 -5.55
N LEU A 170 -2.52 0.35 -4.75
CA LEU A 170 -3.20 -0.87 -5.20
C LEU A 170 -4.38 -1.12 -4.27
N VAL A 171 -5.57 -1.37 -4.83
CA VAL A 171 -6.79 -1.57 -4.03
C VAL A 171 -7.73 -2.56 -4.68
N ALA A 172 -8.33 -3.44 -3.87
CA ALA A 172 -9.42 -4.29 -4.31
C ALA A 172 -10.76 -3.56 -4.14
N LEU A 173 -11.57 -3.50 -5.20
CA LEU A 173 -12.88 -2.86 -5.19
C LEU A 173 -13.81 -3.58 -6.17
N ASN A 174 -15.04 -3.88 -5.75
CA ASN A 174 -16.09 -4.46 -6.60
C ASN A 174 -15.62 -5.68 -7.41
N GLY A 175 -14.92 -6.61 -6.75
CA GLY A 175 -14.47 -7.84 -7.38
C GLY A 175 -13.32 -7.65 -8.39
N ARG A 176 -12.59 -6.53 -8.33
CA ARG A 176 -11.43 -6.25 -9.19
C ARG A 176 -10.30 -5.61 -8.38
N LEU A 177 -9.10 -5.60 -8.95
CA LEU A 177 -7.93 -4.96 -8.36
C LEU A 177 -7.50 -3.77 -9.23
N TYR A 178 -7.25 -2.61 -8.62
CA TYR A 178 -6.92 -1.37 -9.32
C TYR A 178 -5.55 -0.86 -8.92
N ALA A 179 -4.66 -0.70 -9.89
CA ALA A 179 -3.38 -0.03 -9.73
C ALA A 179 -3.54 1.44 -10.14
N ILE A 180 -3.32 2.37 -9.21
CA ILE A 180 -3.70 3.78 -9.35
C ILE A 180 -2.46 4.66 -9.26
N GLY A 181 -2.25 5.49 -10.28
CA GLY A 181 -1.23 6.53 -10.31
C GLY A 181 0.20 6.00 -10.24
N GLY A 182 1.02 6.62 -9.39
CA GLY A 182 2.47 6.36 -9.29
C GLY A 182 3.27 7.12 -10.34
N HIS A 183 4.56 6.79 -10.47
CA HIS A 183 5.46 7.39 -11.44
C HIS A 183 6.49 6.40 -11.95
N ASN A 184 7.08 6.64 -13.12
CA ASN A 184 8.19 5.84 -13.66
C ASN A 184 9.57 6.51 -13.48
N GLY A 185 9.59 7.73 -12.93
CA GLY A 185 10.79 8.57 -12.80
C GLY A 185 10.87 9.68 -13.86
N LEU A 186 10.07 9.59 -14.92
CA LEU A 186 9.93 10.61 -15.97
C LEU A 186 8.56 11.30 -15.93
N ALA A 187 7.50 10.53 -15.68
CA ALA A 187 6.12 11.00 -15.62
C ALA A 187 5.44 10.52 -14.33
N VAL A 188 4.53 11.37 -13.82
CA VAL A 188 3.57 11.02 -12.78
C VAL A 188 2.25 10.69 -13.46
N PHE A 189 1.65 9.56 -13.11
CA PHE A 189 0.46 9.05 -13.77
C PHE A 189 -0.81 9.45 -13.03
N SER A 190 -1.83 9.85 -13.80
CA SER A 190 -3.23 9.91 -13.36
C SER A 190 -4.03 8.67 -13.81
N THR A 191 -3.38 7.74 -14.52
CA THR A 191 -4.00 6.55 -15.09
C THR A 191 -4.24 5.48 -14.03
N VAL A 192 -5.25 4.65 -14.30
CA VAL A 192 -5.64 3.50 -13.49
C VAL A 192 -5.62 2.26 -14.37
N GLU A 193 -5.04 1.18 -13.85
CA GLU A 193 -5.07 -0.14 -14.49
C GLU A 193 -5.89 -1.11 -13.63
N CYS A 194 -6.57 -2.05 -14.28
CA CYS A 194 -7.52 -2.97 -13.67
C CYS A 194 -7.06 -4.41 -13.90
N TYR A 195 -7.21 -5.25 -12.88
CA TYR A 195 -7.00 -6.68 -12.96
C TYR A 195 -8.25 -7.45 -12.54
N GLU A 196 -8.50 -8.54 -13.26
CA GLU A 196 -9.47 -9.56 -12.93
C GLU A 196 -8.91 -10.56 -11.90
N LYS A 197 -9.78 -11.43 -11.42
CA LYS A 197 -9.41 -12.55 -10.55
C LYS A 197 -8.31 -13.40 -11.17
N GLY A 198 -7.26 -13.69 -10.39
CA GLY A 198 -6.10 -14.47 -10.83
C GLY A 198 -4.92 -13.63 -11.33
N GLY A 199 -5.14 -12.32 -11.53
CA GLY A 199 -4.07 -11.38 -11.88
C GLY A 199 -3.89 -11.12 -13.38
N ASP A 200 -4.95 -11.31 -14.17
CA ASP A 200 -4.97 -10.92 -15.59
C ASP A 200 -5.47 -9.48 -15.74
N LEU A 201 -4.90 -8.72 -16.67
CA LEU A 201 -5.36 -7.35 -16.96
C LEU A 201 -6.78 -7.40 -17.53
N CYS A 202 -7.63 -6.47 -17.08
CA CYS A 202 -8.96 -6.27 -17.65
C CYS A 202 -8.81 -5.84 -19.12
N THR A 203 -9.54 -6.48 -20.03
CA THR A 203 -9.65 -6.10 -21.45
C THR A 203 -10.57 -4.91 -21.66
#